data_AF-A0A4Z1F217-F1
#
_entry.id   AF-A0A4Z1F217-F1
#
_cell.length_a   1.000
_cell.length_b   1.000
_cell.length_c   1.000
_cell.angle_alpha   90.00
_cell.angle_beta   90.00
_cell.angle_gamma   90.00
#
_symmetry.space_group_name_H-M   'P 1'
#
loop_
_entity.id
_entity.type
_entity.pdbx_description
1 polymer ?
#
loop_
_entity_poly.entity_id
_entity_poly.type
_entity_poly.pdbx_seq_one_letter_code
_entity_poly.pdbx_strand_id
1 'polypeptide(L)'
;MATSPTSSSPIPPSGQTASSGSAGQFDIDNTLFVSKDVSLSLSPESLVIKGAETAKKPEKGAKSAGARRSVTLDASAYSEPVGSSNLRAIPLHQILWAEITETELIINYAKEISKTVLQPAVLKYVIEEERDRVEAWVSRLIDRAYGKSQQQKRVKVIINPKSGKGQSEKIYAKDVAPIFDAAHLSIDVTVTKASREAIDIVEKLDIEAYDVIICCSGDGLPFEVFNGLGKRKDAKRALSKMAIAHIPCGSGNGLHCSLHGNIRSTSIAALSIVKGIRTPLDLISVTQGEERHLSFLSQALGIVAEFDLGTEHLRWMGGTRFVYGFVMKSLQKKIFPCDIAVKVVTDDKEDIKRRYREAMEVGSTSEESLRENSSLEGGLPELKYGNSSDPLPQGWEVEQHDNLGSFYCGNMSWMGADVDYFPAALPNDGCMDMVTIDYSNLSRLQALQLMPAVENGKFFGLPYVNYRKVEAYRITPKNQSDGYISIDGERVPFGPFQAEVHRGLGTVLSVSGYRYETPGPR
;
A
#
# COMPACT_ATOMS: atom_id res chain seq x y z
N MET A 1 -75.09 -18.49 14.45
CA MET A 1 -75.57 -18.10 13.11
C MET A 1 -74.35 -17.58 12.36
N ALA A 2 -73.64 -18.46 11.66
CA ALA A 2 -73.70 -18.66 10.21
C ALA A 2 -72.84 -17.60 9.48
N THR A 3 -71.89 -17.86 8.58
CA THR A 3 -71.29 -19.08 7.99
C THR A 3 -70.09 -18.60 7.14
N SER A 4 -68.89 -19.14 7.40
CA SER A 4 -67.85 -19.60 6.43
C SER A 4 -67.27 -18.62 5.35
N PRO A 5 -66.18 -18.97 4.61
CA PRO A 5 -64.91 -18.23 4.71
C PRO A 5 -64.37 -17.72 3.35
N THR A 6 -63.47 -16.74 3.36
CA THR A 6 -62.68 -16.35 2.17
C THR A 6 -61.24 -16.83 2.31
N SER A 7 -60.86 -17.69 1.37
CA SER A 7 -59.58 -18.36 1.21
C SER A 7 -58.42 -17.39 0.95
N SER A 8 -57.37 -17.55 1.73
CA SER A 8 -56.01 -17.09 1.45
C SER A 8 -55.36 -17.95 0.37
N SER A 9 -55.03 -17.37 -0.78
CA SER A 9 -54.12 -17.96 -1.76
C SER A 9 -52.73 -17.34 -1.61
N PRO A 10 -51.65 -18.13 -1.47
CA PRO A 10 -50.28 -17.63 -1.46
C PRO A 10 -49.88 -17.18 -2.86
N ILE A 11 -49.30 -15.99 -2.95
CA ILE A 11 -48.61 -15.50 -4.16
C ILE A 11 -47.35 -16.37 -4.34
N PRO A 12 -47.18 -17.08 -5.46
CA PRO A 12 -45.97 -17.86 -5.70
C PRO A 12 -44.78 -16.93 -5.97
N PRO A 13 -43.56 -17.30 -5.53
CA PRO A 13 -42.36 -16.56 -5.89
C PRO A 13 -42.17 -16.62 -7.41
N SER A 14 -41.87 -15.45 -7.98
CA SER A 14 -41.52 -15.28 -9.40
C SER A 14 -40.50 -16.34 -9.81
N GLY A 15 -40.93 -17.22 -10.72
CA GLY A 15 -40.19 -18.39 -11.15
C GLY A 15 -38.83 -18.01 -11.71
N GLN A 16 -37.79 -18.55 -11.07
CA GLN A 16 -36.59 -18.98 -11.76
C GLN A 16 -37.02 -19.96 -12.85
N THR A 17 -37.02 -19.52 -14.11
CA THR A 17 -36.89 -20.46 -15.23
C THR A 17 -35.48 -21.02 -15.15
N ALA A 18 -35.37 -22.20 -14.54
CA ALA A 18 -34.25 -23.09 -14.74
C ALA A 18 -34.15 -23.37 -16.24
N SER A 19 -33.22 -22.69 -16.93
CA SER A 19 -32.77 -23.16 -18.23
C SER A 19 -31.96 -24.44 -17.97
N SER A 20 -32.58 -25.56 -18.31
CA SER A 20 -31.95 -26.84 -18.58
C SER A 20 -30.56 -26.66 -19.18
N GLY A 21 -29.56 -27.31 -18.58
CA GLY A 21 -28.17 -27.24 -19.02
C GLY A 21 -28.01 -27.49 -20.52
N SER A 22 -27.46 -26.51 -21.23
CA SER A 22 -26.69 -26.77 -22.44
C SER A 22 -25.24 -26.94 -22.02
N ALA A 23 -24.74 -28.16 -22.16
CA ALA A 23 -23.31 -28.39 -22.18
C ALA A 23 -22.73 -27.67 -23.42
N GLY A 24 -21.74 -26.80 -23.20
CA GLY A 24 -20.74 -26.45 -24.21
C GLY A 24 -21.13 -25.44 -25.29
N GLN A 25 -21.74 -24.31 -24.94
CA GLN A 25 -21.69 -23.14 -25.83
C GLN A 25 -20.45 -22.32 -25.46
N PHE A 26 -19.37 -22.49 -26.23
CA PHE A 26 -18.19 -21.64 -26.13
C PHE A 26 -18.65 -20.20 -26.37
N ASP A 27 -18.41 -19.32 -25.41
CA ASP A 27 -18.53 -17.89 -25.66
C ASP A 27 -17.44 -17.50 -26.66
N ILE A 28 -17.84 -17.39 -27.94
CA ILE A 28 -16.95 -17.23 -29.11
C ILE A 28 -16.07 -16.00 -28.96
N ASP A 29 -16.55 -14.97 -28.24
CA ASP A 29 -15.83 -13.72 -28.05
C ASP A 29 -14.76 -13.82 -26.96
N ASN A 30 -14.92 -14.76 -26.02
CA ASN A 30 -13.96 -14.99 -24.93
C ASN A 30 -12.91 -16.07 -25.24
N THR A 31 -13.06 -16.81 -26.34
CA THR A 31 -12.13 -17.87 -26.73
C THR A 31 -11.45 -17.57 -28.07
N LEU A 32 -10.12 -17.57 -28.05
CA LEU A 32 -9.27 -17.48 -29.23
C LEU A 32 -8.65 -18.85 -29.53
N PHE A 33 -8.76 -19.33 -30.76
CA PHE A 33 -8.05 -20.54 -31.20
C PHE A 33 -6.74 -20.10 -31.86
N VAL A 34 -5.62 -20.52 -31.29
CA VAL A 34 -4.29 -20.18 -31.80
C VAL A 34 -3.67 -21.31 -32.62
N SER A 35 -4.30 -22.49 -32.58
CA SER A 35 -4.10 -23.58 -33.52
C SER A 35 -5.32 -24.52 -33.44
N LYS A 36 -5.35 -25.57 -34.27
CA LYS A 36 -6.39 -26.61 -34.21
C LYS A 36 -6.49 -27.29 -32.84
N ASP A 37 -5.37 -27.37 -32.12
CA ASP A 37 -5.26 -28.12 -30.87
C ASP A 37 -5.10 -27.22 -29.64
N VAL A 38 -4.96 -25.90 -29.82
CA VAL A 38 -4.71 -24.94 -28.72
C VAL A 38 -5.73 -23.81 -28.73
N SER A 39 -6.37 -23.59 -27.58
CA SER A 39 -7.30 -22.48 -27.35
C SER A 39 -6.98 -21.71 -26.07
N LEU A 40 -7.24 -20.41 -26.11
CA LEU A 40 -7.07 -19.44 -25.04
C LEU A 40 -8.45 -18.87 -24.68
N SER A 41 -8.96 -19.21 -23.50
CA SER A 41 -10.28 -18.78 -23.04
C SER A 41 -10.19 -17.87 -21.81
N LEU A 42 -10.90 -16.74 -21.83
CA LEU A 42 -10.96 -15.81 -20.71
C LEU A 42 -12.09 -16.20 -19.74
N SER A 43 -11.76 -16.92 -18.66
CA SER A 43 -12.69 -17.17 -17.54
C SER A 43 -12.72 -15.96 -16.59
N PRO A 44 -13.70 -15.81 -15.67
CA PRO A 44 -13.82 -14.65 -14.78
C PRO A 44 -12.50 -14.18 -14.14
N GLU A 45 -11.70 -15.12 -13.64
CA GLU A 45 -10.49 -14.84 -12.87
C GLU A 45 -9.18 -15.30 -13.53
N SER A 46 -9.25 -16.05 -14.64
CA SER A 46 -8.07 -16.67 -15.26
C SER A 46 -8.12 -16.74 -16.77
N LEU A 47 -6.96 -16.61 -17.41
CA LEU A 47 -6.68 -17.09 -18.76
C LEU A 47 -6.51 -18.62 -18.72
N VAL A 48 -7.39 -19.34 -19.40
CA VAL A 48 -7.37 -20.80 -19.48
C VAL A 48 -6.82 -21.22 -20.83
N ILE A 49 -5.75 -22.01 -20.81
CA ILE A 49 -5.05 -22.55 -21.96
C ILE A 49 -5.38 -24.04 -22.04
N LYS A 50 -5.95 -24.47 -23.17
CA LYS A 50 -6.26 -25.88 -23.46
C LYS A 50 -5.49 -26.32 -24.68
N GLY A 51 -4.75 -27.43 -24.60
CA GLY A 51 -4.02 -28.00 -25.74
C GLY A 51 -2.61 -28.48 -25.41
N ALA A 52 -1.98 -29.23 -26.33
CA ALA A 52 -0.59 -29.64 -26.23
C ALA A 52 0.32 -28.60 -26.91
N GLU A 53 1.08 -27.82 -26.14
CA GLU A 53 2.05 -26.87 -26.70
C GLU A 53 3.26 -27.60 -27.31
N THR A 54 3.54 -27.35 -28.59
CA THR A 54 4.82 -27.74 -29.22
C THR A 54 5.76 -26.53 -29.22
N ALA A 55 6.57 -26.37 -28.19
CA ALA A 55 7.59 -25.32 -28.14
C ALA A 55 8.78 -25.66 -29.07
N LYS A 56 9.04 -24.81 -30.08
CA LYS A 56 10.30 -24.86 -30.87
C LYS A 56 11.45 -24.28 -30.04
N LYS A 57 12.57 -24.99 -29.94
CA LYS A 57 13.81 -24.54 -29.27
C LYS A 57 14.47 -23.38 -30.06
N PRO A 58 15.09 -22.39 -29.40
CA PRO A 58 15.93 -21.40 -30.08
C PRO A 58 17.30 -22.00 -30.49
N GLU A 59 17.77 -21.67 -31.70
CA GLU A 59 19.08 -22.01 -32.24
C GLU A 59 20.21 -21.19 -31.58
N LYS A 60 21.38 -21.81 -31.37
CA LYS A 60 22.55 -21.19 -30.73
C LYS A 60 23.51 -20.57 -31.76
N GLY A 61 23.85 -19.29 -31.61
CA GLY A 61 25.04 -18.62 -32.17
C GLY A 61 24.97 -17.11 -31.88
N ALA A 62 26.02 -16.32 -31.65
CA ALA A 62 27.47 -16.48 -31.57
C ALA A 62 28.01 -15.33 -30.67
N LYS A 63 29.22 -15.47 -30.11
CA LYS A 63 29.84 -14.48 -29.20
C LYS A 63 30.27 -13.21 -29.96
N SER A 64 30.04 -12.02 -29.39
CA SER A 64 30.86 -10.82 -29.67
C SER A 64 31.06 -9.95 -28.42
N ALA A 65 32.14 -9.17 -28.43
CA ALA A 65 32.75 -8.51 -27.30
C ALA A 65 32.51 -6.98 -27.26
N GLY A 66 32.36 -6.44 -26.04
CA GLY A 66 32.76 -5.09 -25.60
C GLY A 66 32.07 -3.84 -26.19
N ALA A 67 31.17 -3.22 -25.41
CA ALA A 67 31.23 -1.79 -24.99
C ALA A 67 29.87 -1.24 -24.46
N ARG A 68 29.96 -0.46 -23.37
CA ARG A 68 29.01 0.52 -22.77
C ARG A 68 27.59 0.06 -22.37
N ARG A 69 27.34 0.10 -21.06
CA ARG A 69 26.10 -0.29 -20.35
C ARG A 69 24.92 0.66 -20.67
N SER A 70 24.11 0.26 -21.64
CA SER A 70 22.66 0.30 -21.55
C SER A 70 22.23 -1.16 -21.39
N VAL A 71 21.47 -1.47 -20.34
CA VAL A 71 21.05 -2.85 -20.03
C VAL A 71 19.65 -3.02 -20.59
N THR A 72 19.56 -3.34 -21.88
CA THR A 72 18.36 -3.98 -22.45
C THR A 72 18.47 -5.48 -22.14
N LEU A 73 17.64 -5.98 -21.24
CA LEU A 73 17.55 -7.40 -20.92
C LEU A 73 16.85 -8.14 -22.08
N ASP A 74 17.53 -9.14 -22.63
CA ASP A 74 17.02 -9.98 -23.71
C ASP A 74 15.94 -10.95 -23.16
N ALA A 75 14.68 -10.71 -23.53
CA ALA A 75 13.51 -11.45 -23.07
C ALA A 75 13.39 -12.87 -23.67
N SER A 76 14.32 -13.32 -24.52
CA SER A 76 14.25 -14.61 -25.22
C SER A 76 14.69 -15.83 -24.40
N ALA A 77 15.19 -15.66 -23.18
CA ALA A 77 15.81 -16.74 -22.39
C ALA A 77 14.85 -17.65 -21.58
N TYR A 78 13.52 -17.46 -21.66
CA TYR A 78 12.57 -18.03 -20.68
C TYR A 78 11.43 -18.89 -21.27
N SER A 79 11.68 -19.72 -22.29
CA SER A 79 10.70 -20.72 -22.76
C SER A 79 10.91 -22.07 -22.09
N GLU A 80 9.90 -22.60 -21.38
CA GLU A 80 9.90 -23.96 -20.80
C GLU A 80 9.13 -24.98 -21.66
N PRO A 81 9.48 -26.29 -21.57
CA PRO A 81 8.67 -27.40 -22.11
C PRO A 81 7.61 -27.86 -21.09
N VAL A 82 6.41 -28.20 -21.57
CA VAL A 82 5.21 -28.46 -20.75
C VAL A 82 5.06 -29.95 -20.36
N GLY A 83 4.63 -30.20 -19.12
CA GLY A 83 4.26 -31.51 -18.55
C GLY A 83 2.76 -31.86 -18.66
N SER A 84 2.43 -33.10 -18.28
CA SER A 84 1.30 -33.94 -18.74
C SER A 84 -0.14 -33.58 -18.33
N SER A 85 -0.53 -32.31 -18.23
CA SER A 85 -1.95 -31.94 -18.16
C SER A 85 -2.28 -30.88 -19.22
N ASN A 86 -3.12 -31.25 -20.19
CA ASN A 86 -3.51 -30.41 -21.35
C ASN A 86 -4.35 -29.16 -20.99
N LEU A 87 -4.40 -28.76 -19.72
CA LEU A 87 -5.13 -27.62 -19.20
C LEU A 87 -4.23 -26.84 -18.24
N ARG A 88 -4.04 -25.56 -18.53
CA ARG A 88 -3.30 -24.62 -17.70
C ARG A 88 -4.15 -23.38 -17.45
N ALA A 89 -4.19 -22.89 -16.22
CA ALA A 89 -4.87 -21.65 -15.87
C ALA A 89 -3.87 -20.64 -15.31
N ILE A 90 -3.84 -19.44 -15.87
CA ILE A 90 -3.04 -18.31 -15.39
C ILE A 90 -4.02 -17.26 -14.85
N PRO A 91 -3.96 -16.92 -13.55
CA PRO A 91 -4.79 -15.86 -13.00
C PRO A 91 -4.64 -14.56 -13.78
N LEU A 92 -5.74 -13.86 -14.06
CA LEU A 92 -5.72 -12.60 -14.82
C LEU A 92 -4.86 -11.54 -14.14
N HIS A 93 -4.83 -11.52 -12.80
CA HIS A 93 -3.96 -10.61 -12.05
C HIS A 93 -2.46 -10.85 -12.29
N GLN A 94 -2.05 -12.03 -12.77
CA GLN A 94 -0.66 -12.34 -13.12
C GLN A 94 -0.31 -11.96 -14.56
N ILE A 95 -1.28 -11.65 -15.42
CA ILE A 95 -1.00 -11.23 -16.80
C ILE A 95 -0.38 -9.83 -16.76
N LEU A 96 0.85 -9.69 -17.23
CA LEU A 96 1.62 -8.45 -17.20
C LEU A 96 1.36 -7.61 -18.45
N TRP A 97 1.39 -8.23 -19.62
CA TRP A 97 1.13 -7.58 -20.89
C TRP A 97 0.74 -8.60 -21.95
N ALA A 98 0.07 -8.17 -23.01
CA ALA A 98 -0.21 -8.97 -24.18
C ALA A 98 -0.23 -8.06 -25.40
N GLU A 99 0.39 -8.52 -26.48
CA GLU A 99 0.48 -7.77 -27.73
C GLU A 99 0.57 -8.72 -28.91
N ILE A 100 0.35 -8.17 -30.09
CA ILE A 100 0.60 -8.88 -31.33
C ILE A 100 1.74 -8.21 -32.10
N THR A 101 2.53 -9.04 -32.75
CA THR A 101 3.50 -8.64 -33.78
C THR A 101 2.90 -8.90 -35.16
N GLU A 102 3.70 -8.85 -36.23
CA GLU A 102 3.23 -9.21 -37.56
C GLU A 102 2.78 -10.68 -37.66
N THR A 103 3.37 -11.57 -36.88
CA THR A 103 3.17 -13.03 -37.00
C THR A 103 2.83 -13.74 -35.70
N GLU A 104 3.03 -13.10 -34.55
CA GLU A 104 2.92 -13.74 -33.24
C GLU A 104 2.05 -12.95 -32.26
N LEU A 105 1.20 -13.66 -31.51
CA LEU A 105 0.62 -13.23 -30.24
C LEU A 105 1.61 -13.52 -29.11
N ILE A 106 1.95 -12.50 -28.33
CA ILE A 106 2.87 -12.58 -27.19
C ILE A 106 2.10 -12.23 -25.92
N ILE A 107 2.16 -13.10 -24.91
CA ILE A 107 1.55 -12.87 -23.59
C ILE A 107 2.63 -12.98 -22.51
N ASN A 108 2.93 -11.86 -21.85
CA ASN A 108 3.79 -11.79 -20.69
C ASN A 108 2.98 -11.98 -19.41
N TYR A 109 3.45 -12.82 -18.50
CA TYR A 109 2.81 -13.05 -17.20
C TYR A 109 3.83 -13.30 -16.10
N ALA A 110 3.44 -13.01 -14.86
CA ALA A 110 4.23 -13.28 -13.67
C ALA A 110 4.02 -14.74 -13.25
N LYS A 111 4.98 -15.60 -13.57
CA LYS A 111 4.99 -17.01 -13.19
C LYS A 111 5.41 -17.16 -11.73
N GLU A 112 4.62 -17.91 -10.97
CA GLU A 112 5.02 -18.36 -9.64
C GLU A 112 6.12 -19.43 -9.74
N ILE A 113 7.32 -19.09 -9.27
CA ILE A 113 8.44 -20.03 -9.13
C ILE A 113 8.39 -20.68 -7.73
N SER A 114 7.92 -19.91 -6.74
CA SER A 114 7.60 -20.38 -5.40
C SER A 114 6.55 -19.46 -4.79
N LYS A 115 6.02 -19.83 -3.62
CA LYS A 115 5.04 -19.02 -2.85
C LYS A 115 5.49 -17.59 -2.57
N THR A 116 6.78 -17.27 -2.71
CA THR A 116 7.35 -15.97 -2.41
C THR A 116 8.15 -15.39 -3.57
N VAL A 117 8.20 -16.03 -4.74
CA VAL A 117 9.00 -15.55 -5.87
C VAL A 117 8.21 -15.66 -7.16
N LEU A 118 8.03 -14.51 -7.80
CA LEU A 118 7.51 -14.40 -9.16
C LEU A 118 8.65 -14.09 -10.13
N GLN A 119 8.55 -14.62 -11.35
CA GLN A 119 9.41 -14.25 -12.47
C GLN A 119 8.57 -14.02 -13.72
N PRO A 120 8.97 -13.08 -14.60
CA PRO A 120 8.30 -12.93 -15.88
C PRO A 120 8.50 -14.20 -16.71
N ALA A 121 7.44 -14.60 -17.41
CA ALA A 121 7.46 -15.67 -18.38
C ALA A 121 6.58 -15.28 -19.57
N VAL A 122 6.84 -15.91 -20.71
CA VAL A 122 6.25 -15.52 -22.00
C VAL A 122 5.56 -16.71 -22.64
N LEU A 123 4.35 -16.49 -23.16
CA LEU A 123 3.69 -17.39 -24.10
C LEU A 123 3.75 -16.76 -25.49
N LYS A 124 4.02 -17.57 -26.50
CA LYS A 124 4.09 -17.13 -27.90
C LYS A 124 3.29 -18.07 -28.77
N TYR A 125 2.41 -17.50 -29.60
CA TYR A 125 1.58 -18.24 -30.54
C TYR A 125 1.62 -17.60 -31.91
N VAL A 126 1.72 -18.40 -32.97
CA VAL A 126 1.63 -17.90 -34.34
C VAL A 126 0.18 -17.51 -34.63
N ILE A 127 -0.02 -16.38 -35.29
CA ILE A 127 -1.36 -15.88 -35.65
C ILE A 127 -1.80 -16.57 -36.94
N GLU A 128 -2.75 -17.50 -36.84
CA GLU A 128 -3.40 -18.16 -37.99
C GLU A 128 -4.81 -17.61 -38.26
N GLU A 129 -5.39 -16.87 -37.31
CA GLU A 129 -6.71 -16.26 -37.40
C GLU A 129 -6.68 -14.83 -37.98
N GLU A 130 -7.87 -14.27 -38.26
CA GLU A 130 -8.05 -12.87 -38.63
C GLU A 130 -7.46 -11.94 -37.56
N ARG A 131 -6.51 -11.10 -37.96
CA ARG A 131 -5.76 -10.20 -37.08
C ARG A 131 -6.66 -9.33 -36.20
N ASP A 132 -7.71 -8.76 -36.77
CA ASP A 132 -8.66 -7.88 -36.07
C ASP A 132 -9.35 -8.62 -34.90
N ARG A 133 -9.64 -9.90 -35.06
CA ARG A 133 -10.23 -10.74 -34.00
C ARG A 133 -9.23 -10.96 -32.86
N VAL A 134 -7.97 -11.20 -33.19
CA VAL A 134 -6.90 -11.39 -32.20
C VAL A 134 -6.63 -10.08 -31.44
N GLU A 135 -6.56 -8.95 -32.15
CA GLU A 135 -6.39 -7.62 -31.54
C GLU A 135 -7.53 -7.32 -30.56
N ALA A 136 -8.79 -7.55 -30.96
CA ALA A 136 -9.94 -7.36 -30.08
C ALA A 136 -9.90 -8.27 -28.85
N TRP A 137 -9.46 -9.53 -29.01
CA TRP A 137 -9.31 -10.46 -27.89
C TRP A 137 -8.17 -10.05 -26.94
N VAL A 138 -7.03 -9.58 -27.47
CA VAL A 138 -5.91 -9.07 -26.68
C VAL A 138 -6.31 -7.84 -25.87
N SER A 139 -7.03 -6.90 -26.48
CA SER A 139 -7.59 -5.75 -25.75
C SER A 139 -8.45 -6.21 -24.58
N ARG A 140 -9.35 -7.18 -24.79
CA ARG A 140 -10.19 -7.75 -23.72
C ARG A 140 -9.36 -8.43 -22.63
N LEU A 141 -8.31 -9.18 -22.99
CA LEU A 141 -7.42 -9.80 -22.01
C LEU A 141 -6.75 -8.74 -21.13
N ILE A 142 -6.20 -7.68 -21.74
CA ILE A 142 -5.49 -6.62 -21.03
C ILE A 142 -6.45 -5.80 -20.15
N ASP A 143 -7.62 -5.43 -20.67
CA ASP A 143 -8.64 -4.70 -19.92
C ASP A 143 -9.08 -5.48 -18.68
N ARG A 144 -9.30 -6.79 -18.81
CA ARG A 144 -9.68 -7.65 -17.68
C ARG A 144 -8.52 -7.92 -16.72
N ALA A 145 -7.30 -8.00 -17.22
CA ALA A 145 -6.10 -8.22 -16.41
C ALA A 145 -5.72 -6.99 -15.57
N TYR A 146 -6.00 -5.78 -16.04
CA TYR A 146 -5.70 -4.53 -15.32
C TYR A 146 -6.89 -3.97 -14.57
N GLY A 147 -8.12 -4.19 -15.05
CA GLY A 147 -9.33 -3.63 -14.42
C GLY A 147 -9.24 -2.12 -14.30
N LYS A 148 -9.29 -1.61 -13.06
CA LYS A 148 -9.16 -0.16 -12.76
C LYS A 148 -7.72 0.35 -12.74
N SER A 149 -6.72 -0.53 -12.83
CA SER A 149 -5.31 -0.15 -12.80
C SER A 149 -4.90 0.51 -14.11
N GLN A 150 -4.18 1.63 -14.03
CA GLN A 150 -3.60 2.28 -15.20
C GLN A 150 -2.59 1.34 -15.90
N GLN A 151 -2.72 1.18 -17.22
CA GLN A 151 -1.78 0.44 -18.05
C GLN A 151 -0.55 1.31 -18.38
N GLN A 152 0.61 0.67 -18.67
CA GLN A 152 1.84 1.33 -19.14
C GLN A 152 2.23 2.60 -18.35
N LYS A 153 2.22 2.50 -17.01
CA LYS A 153 2.52 3.63 -16.11
C LYS A 153 3.89 4.24 -16.41
N ARG A 154 3.98 5.57 -16.33
CA ARG A 154 5.26 6.31 -16.37
C ARG A 154 5.78 6.49 -14.96
N VAL A 155 6.99 6.00 -14.71
CA VAL A 155 7.47 5.72 -13.35
C VAL A 155 8.82 6.35 -13.12
N LYS A 156 8.92 7.12 -12.03
CA LYS A 156 10.19 7.48 -11.41
C LYS A 156 10.52 6.50 -10.29
N VAL A 157 11.59 5.71 -10.42
CA VAL A 157 12.08 4.84 -9.36
C VAL A 157 13.18 5.55 -8.58
N ILE A 158 13.05 5.63 -7.27
CA ILE A 158 14.07 6.17 -6.36
C ILE A 158 14.56 5.05 -5.46
N ILE A 159 15.86 4.78 -5.48
CA ILE A 159 16.49 3.69 -4.74
C ILE A 159 17.44 4.27 -3.69
N ASN A 160 17.26 3.88 -2.43
CA ASN A 160 18.26 4.10 -1.39
C ASN A 160 19.18 2.88 -1.30
N PRO A 161 20.44 2.95 -1.77
CA PRO A 161 21.33 1.80 -1.90
C PRO A 161 21.76 1.19 -0.56
N LYS A 162 21.63 1.93 0.55
CA LYS A 162 21.97 1.45 1.91
C LYS A 162 20.84 0.63 2.55
N SER A 163 19.64 0.63 1.97
CA SER A 163 18.51 -0.15 2.47
C SER A 163 18.74 -1.66 2.30
N GLY A 164 18.09 -2.47 3.15
CA GLY A 164 18.10 -3.93 3.01
C GLY A 164 19.48 -4.56 3.20
N LYS A 165 20.27 -4.06 4.17
CA LYS A 165 21.68 -4.44 4.36
C LYS A 165 22.54 -4.15 3.12
N GLY A 166 22.25 -3.04 2.45
CA GLY A 166 22.99 -2.59 1.26
C GLY A 166 22.71 -3.38 -0.01
N GLN A 167 21.54 -4.03 -0.13
CA GLN A 167 21.19 -4.88 -1.28
C GLN A 167 20.05 -4.33 -2.14
N SER A 168 19.45 -3.19 -1.80
CA SER A 168 18.25 -2.66 -2.48
C SER A 168 18.40 -2.50 -3.99
N GLU A 169 19.54 -2.02 -4.50
CA GLU A 169 19.80 -1.92 -5.94
C GLU A 169 19.81 -3.30 -6.63
N LYS A 170 20.42 -4.31 -5.98
CA LYS A 170 20.46 -5.68 -6.51
C LYS A 170 19.09 -6.34 -6.45
N ILE A 171 18.35 -6.12 -5.37
CA ILE A 171 16.97 -6.58 -5.21
C ILE A 171 16.10 -6.00 -6.32
N TYR A 172 16.21 -4.69 -6.57
CA TYR A 172 15.51 -4.03 -7.67
C TYR A 172 15.85 -4.67 -9.02
N ALA A 173 17.14 -4.77 -9.34
CA ALA A 173 17.59 -5.31 -10.63
C ALA A 173 17.18 -6.78 -10.85
N LYS A 174 17.12 -7.58 -9.79
CA LYS A 174 16.83 -9.03 -9.87
C LYS A 174 15.35 -9.36 -9.80
N ASP A 175 14.63 -8.75 -8.87
CA ASP A 175 13.28 -9.18 -8.50
C ASP A 175 12.19 -8.23 -9.02
N VAL A 176 12.52 -6.96 -9.29
CA VAL A 176 11.54 -5.90 -9.59
C VAL A 176 11.57 -5.49 -11.05
N ALA A 177 12.74 -5.06 -11.54
CA ALA A 177 12.91 -4.57 -12.91
C ALA A 177 12.36 -5.55 -13.97
N PRO A 178 12.62 -6.88 -13.88
CA PRO A 178 12.09 -7.82 -14.88
C PRO A 178 10.55 -7.87 -14.94
N ILE A 179 9.86 -7.68 -13.80
CA ILE A 179 8.40 -7.65 -13.75
C ILE A 179 7.87 -6.34 -14.36
N PHE A 180 8.52 -5.21 -14.07
CA PHE A 180 8.13 -3.91 -14.64
C PHE A 180 8.37 -3.83 -16.15
N ASP A 181 9.50 -4.37 -16.61
CA ASP A 181 9.83 -4.45 -18.04
C ASP A 181 8.79 -5.31 -18.79
N ALA A 182 8.47 -6.50 -18.26
CA ALA A 182 7.46 -7.39 -18.84
C ALA A 182 6.02 -6.83 -18.78
N ALA A 183 5.77 -5.82 -17.95
CA ALA A 183 4.51 -5.08 -17.88
C ALA A 183 4.52 -3.76 -18.69
N HIS A 184 5.60 -3.50 -19.44
CA HIS A 184 5.74 -2.33 -20.33
C HIS A 184 5.59 -0.99 -19.60
N LEU A 185 6.12 -0.90 -18.37
CA LEU A 185 6.24 0.39 -17.67
C LEU A 185 7.34 1.26 -18.33
N SER A 186 7.13 2.58 -18.37
CA SER A 186 8.17 3.54 -18.76
C SER A 186 8.94 3.97 -17.52
N ILE A 187 10.22 3.58 -17.40
CA ILE A 187 10.97 3.65 -16.14
C ILE A 187 12.15 4.63 -16.25
N ASP A 188 12.22 5.58 -15.31
CA ASP A 188 13.41 6.39 -15.00
C ASP A 188 13.91 6.03 -13.60
N VAL A 189 15.15 5.55 -13.47
CA VAL A 189 15.74 5.13 -12.19
C VAL A 189 16.73 6.18 -11.67
N THR A 190 16.64 6.51 -10.38
CA THR A 190 17.63 7.32 -9.66
C THR A 190 18.02 6.67 -8.36
N VAL A 191 19.33 6.58 -8.12
CA VAL A 191 19.91 6.05 -6.87
C VAL A 191 20.36 7.23 -6.01
N THR A 192 19.88 7.30 -4.78
CA THR A 192 20.31 8.34 -3.83
C THR A 192 21.71 8.04 -3.29
N LYS A 193 22.45 9.10 -3.01
CA LYS A 193 23.82 9.14 -2.51
C LYS A 193 23.86 9.49 -1.02
N ALA A 194 22.87 10.26 -0.54
CA ALA A 194 22.78 10.69 0.84
C ALA A 194 21.35 10.66 1.39
N SER A 195 21.22 10.76 2.72
CA SER A 195 19.93 10.97 3.39
C SER A 195 19.38 12.34 3.02
N ARG A 196 18.05 12.46 2.91
CA ARG A 196 17.30 13.66 2.53
C ARG A 196 17.48 14.14 1.09
N GLU A 197 18.29 13.47 0.28
CA GLU A 197 18.48 13.83 -1.13
C GLU A 197 17.20 13.61 -1.96
N ALA A 198 16.33 12.66 -1.58
CA ALA A 198 15.10 12.44 -2.31
C ALA A 198 14.13 13.62 -2.19
N ILE A 199 14.20 14.38 -1.10
CA ILE A 199 13.44 15.63 -0.93
C ILE A 199 13.79 16.60 -2.07
N ASP A 200 15.08 16.86 -2.28
CA ASP A 200 15.57 17.82 -3.27
C ASP A 200 15.31 17.36 -4.71
N ILE A 201 15.44 16.06 -4.97
CA ILE A 201 15.14 15.45 -6.27
C ILE A 201 13.65 15.63 -6.60
N VAL A 202 12.77 15.30 -5.65
CA VAL A 202 11.32 15.29 -5.88
C VAL A 202 10.72 16.69 -5.88
N GLU A 203 11.24 17.62 -5.08
CA GLU A 203 10.86 19.03 -5.14
C GLU A 203 11.02 19.60 -6.56
N LYS A 204 12.08 19.20 -7.27
CA LYS A 204 12.41 19.68 -8.63
C LYS A 204 11.90 18.77 -9.75
N LEU A 205 11.18 17.70 -9.44
CA LEU A 205 10.71 16.73 -10.43
C LEU A 205 9.69 17.36 -11.37
N ASP A 206 9.78 17.06 -12.67
CA ASP A 206 8.67 17.34 -13.59
C ASP A 206 7.55 16.32 -13.37
N ILE A 207 6.52 16.73 -12.64
CA ILE A 207 5.37 15.88 -12.32
C ILE A 207 4.49 15.58 -13.54
N GLU A 208 4.70 16.24 -14.69
CA GLU A 208 3.96 15.93 -15.92
C GLU A 208 4.54 14.72 -16.66
N ALA A 209 5.82 14.42 -16.47
CA ALA A 209 6.52 13.31 -17.09
C ALA A 209 6.19 11.94 -16.48
N TYR A 210 5.63 11.92 -15.26
CA TYR A 210 5.42 10.69 -14.49
C TYR A 210 3.99 10.58 -13.95
N ASP A 211 3.57 9.35 -13.69
CA ASP A 211 2.30 9.02 -13.03
C ASP A 211 2.54 8.52 -11.59
N VAL A 212 3.71 7.89 -11.36
CA VAL A 212 4.06 7.20 -10.12
C VAL A 212 5.51 7.46 -9.73
N ILE A 213 5.76 7.61 -8.43
CA ILE A 213 7.10 7.51 -7.82
C ILE A 213 7.17 6.21 -7.02
N ILE A 214 8.09 5.31 -7.38
CA ILE A 214 8.33 4.06 -6.67
C ILE A 214 9.57 4.19 -5.79
N CYS A 215 9.40 4.03 -4.48
CA CYS A 215 10.47 4.02 -3.51
C CYS A 215 10.99 2.58 -3.30
N CYS A 216 12.29 2.34 -3.46
CA CYS A 216 12.93 1.06 -3.13
C CYS A 216 13.81 1.21 -1.89
N SER A 217 13.21 1.01 -0.71
CA SER A 217 13.81 1.30 0.61
C SER A 217 12.95 0.75 1.76
N GLY A 218 13.09 1.30 2.98
CA GLY A 218 12.01 1.30 3.99
C GLY A 218 11.20 2.61 3.98
N ASP A 219 10.35 2.83 4.99
CA ASP A 219 9.37 3.94 5.09
C ASP A 219 9.98 5.37 5.02
N GLY A 220 11.25 5.54 5.40
CA GLY A 220 11.91 6.85 5.38
C GLY A 220 12.08 7.48 3.98
N LEU A 221 12.17 6.67 2.90
CA LEU A 221 12.24 7.25 1.55
C LEU A 221 10.86 7.76 1.07
N PRO A 222 9.75 7.02 1.22
CA PRO A 222 8.42 7.60 1.05
C PRO A 222 8.20 8.89 1.85
N PHE A 223 8.69 8.96 3.09
CA PHE A 223 8.64 10.18 3.91
C PHE A 223 9.36 11.36 3.22
N GLU A 224 10.60 11.14 2.74
CA GLU A 224 11.36 12.14 1.98
C GLU A 224 10.61 12.56 0.70
N VAL A 225 10.00 11.61 -0.01
CA VAL A 225 9.28 11.87 -1.26
C VAL A 225 8.02 12.70 -1.03
N PHE A 226 7.18 12.36 -0.04
CA PHE A 226 6.00 13.16 0.30
C PHE A 226 6.38 14.58 0.70
N ASN A 227 7.43 14.74 1.51
CA ASN A 227 7.92 16.05 1.91
C ASN A 227 8.55 16.83 0.75
N GLY A 228 9.23 16.17 -0.19
CA GLY A 228 9.71 16.78 -1.44
C GLY A 228 8.56 17.33 -2.28
N LEU A 229 7.48 16.57 -2.46
CA LEU A 229 6.27 17.06 -3.13
C LEU A 229 5.62 18.21 -2.35
N GLY A 230 5.59 18.12 -1.01
CA GLY A 230 5.02 19.13 -0.12
C GLY A 230 5.76 20.47 -0.12
N LYS A 231 7.06 20.50 -0.45
CA LYS A 231 7.85 21.73 -0.59
C LYS A 231 7.57 22.51 -1.87
N ARG A 232 6.90 21.91 -2.85
CA ARG A 232 6.65 22.53 -4.15
C ARG A 232 5.65 23.67 -4.03
N LYS A 233 5.76 24.63 -4.95
CA LYS A 233 4.79 25.73 -5.08
C LYS A 233 3.40 25.26 -5.51
N ASP A 234 3.32 24.11 -6.19
CA ASP A 234 2.12 23.44 -6.66
C ASP A 234 1.83 22.15 -5.86
N ALA A 235 2.20 22.10 -4.57
CA ALA A 235 2.18 20.90 -3.74
C ALA A 235 0.82 20.16 -3.75
N LYS A 236 -0.32 20.86 -3.72
CA LYS A 236 -1.65 20.21 -3.79
C LYS A 236 -1.80 19.38 -5.07
N ARG A 237 -1.50 19.97 -6.23
CA ARG A 237 -1.50 19.27 -7.52
C ARG A 237 -0.49 18.13 -7.51
N ALA A 238 0.73 18.37 -7.04
CA ALA A 238 1.80 17.39 -7.05
C ALA A 238 1.46 16.14 -6.20
N LEU A 239 0.94 16.33 -4.98
CA LEU A 239 0.54 15.26 -4.06
C LEU A 239 -0.71 14.50 -4.54
N SER A 240 -1.64 15.19 -5.20
CA SER A 240 -2.81 14.55 -5.81
C SER A 240 -2.47 13.78 -7.11
N LYS A 241 -1.52 14.27 -7.90
CA LYS A 241 -1.14 13.68 -9.19
C LYS A 241 -0.15 12.54 -9.08
N MET A 242 0.88 12.67 -8.25
CA MET A 242 1.92 11.65 -8.15
C MET A 242 1.47 10.56 -7.19
N ALA A 243 1.24 9.35 -7.71
CA ALA A 243 1.01 8.20 -6.83
C ALA A 243 2.35 7.72 -6.25
N ILE A 244 2.42 7.54 -4.94
CA ILE A 244 3.57 6.96 -4.25
C ILE A 244 3.35 5.46 -4.10
N ALA A 245 4.36 4.67 -4.45
CA ALA A 245 4.36 3.23 -4.24
C ALA A 245 5.69 2.78 -3.61
N HIS A 246 5.67 1.63 -2.93
CA HIS A 246 6.78 1.17 -2.09
C HIS A 246 7.14 -0.28 -2.38
N ILE A 247 8.37 -0.50 -2.83
CA ILE A 247 9.01 -1.82 -2.83
C ILE A 247 9.73 -1.99 -1.48
N PRO A 248 9.36 -3.01 -0.68
CA PRO A 248 9.83 -3.19 0.69
C PRO A 248 11.26 -3.76 0.75
N CYS A 249 12.24 -2.95 0.39
CA CYS A 249 13.66 -3.31 0.47
C CYS A 249 14.26 -3.07 1.87
N GLY A 250 13.53 -2.41 2.78
CA GLY A 250 14.02 -1.97 4.09
C GLY A 250 13.57 -2.84 5.27
N SER A 251 13.89 -2.37 6.48
CA SER A 251 13.44 -2.99 7.73
C SER A 251 12.05 -2.52 8.20
N GLY A 252 11.70 -1.25 7.92
CA GLY A 252 10.37 -0.69 8.13
C GLY A 252 9.64 -0.65 6.80
N ASN A 253 8.47 -1.30 6.72
CA ASN A 253 7.67 -1.39 5.50
C ASN A 253 6.17 -1.18 5.76
N GLY A 254 5.84 -0.26 6.68
CA GLY A 254 4.45 0.03 7.08
C GLY A 254 3.59 0.50 5.91
N LEU A 255 4.14 1.33 5.01
CA LEU A 255 3.46 1.80 3.80
C LEU A 255 3.04 0.62 2.90
N HIS A 256 4.02 -0.22 2.54
CA HIS A 256 3.78 -1.40 1.71
C HIS A 256 2.77 -2.36 2.36
N CYS A 257 2.98 -2.69 3.64
CA CYS A 257 2.12 -3.63 4.36
C CYS A 257 0.66 -3.15 4.41
N SER A 258 0.45 -1.85 4.57
CA SER A 258 -0.89 -1.27 4.60
C SER A 258 -1.58 -1.28 3.25
N LEU A 259 -0.86 -1.05 2.15
CA LEU A 259 -1.48 -0.92 0.81
C LEU A 259 -1.59 -2.23 0.04
N HIS A 260 -0.71 -3.19 0.33
CA HIS A 260 -0.59 -4.44 -0.43
C HIS A 260 -0.66 -5.69 0.44
N GLY A 261 -0.89 -5.54 1.75
CA GLY A 261 -0.89 -6.62 2.72
C GLY A 261 0.51 -6.95 3.20
N ASN A 262 0.60 -7.84 4.19
CA ASN A 262 1.85 -8.24 4.84
C ASN A 262 2.73 -9.15 3.95
N ILE A 263 3.07 -8.64 2.77
CA ILE A 263 3.89 -9.28 1.74
C ILE A 263 5.33 -8.84 1.92
N ARG A 264 6.23 -9.82 2.06
CA ARG A 264 7.68 -9.58 2.18
C ARG A 264 8.44 -9.77 0.86
N SER A 265 7.79 -10.34 -0.14
CA SER A 265 8.41 -10.59 -1.45
C SER A 265 8.38 -9.34 -2.31
N THR A 266 9.56 -8.93 -2.76
CA THR A 266 9.78 -7.80 -3.68
C THR A 266 9.21 -8.05 -5.07
N SER A 267 9.27 -9.29 -5.58
CA SER A 267 8.66 -9.67 -6.86
C SER A 267 7.13 -9.66 -6.83
N ILE A 268 6.52 -10.09 -5.72
CA ILE A 268 5.07 -9.99 -5.52
C ILE A 268 4.67 -8.52 -5.33
N ALA A 269 5.45 -7.76 -4.56
CA ALA A 269 5.25 -6.32 -4.42
C ALA A 269 5.29 -5.59 -5.77
N ALA A 270 6.21 -5.96 -6.67
CA ALA A 270 6.29 -5.42 -8.02
C ALA A 270 5.00 -5.69 -8.81
N LEU A 271 4.49 -6.94 -8.77
CA LEU A 271 3.21 -7.27 -9.41
C LEU A 271 2.04 -6.45 -8.81
N SER A 272 1.98 -6.33 -7.48
CA SER A 272 0.96 -5.54 -6.79
C SER A 272 0.98 -4.05 -7.18
N ILE A 273 2.16 -3.49 -7.48
CA ILE A 273 2.30 -2.11 -7.97
C ILE A 273 1.89 -1.98 -9.43
N VAL A 274 2.26 -2.94 -10.29
CA VAL A 274 1.79 -3.01 -11.69
C VAL A 274 0.26 -3.00 -11.72
N LYS A 275 -0.37 -3.78 -10.84
CA LYS A 275 -1.83 -3.88 -10.70
C LYS A 275 -2.45 -2.87 -9.73
N GLY A 276 -1.65 -1.97 -9.17
CA GLY A 276 -2.08 -1.03 -8.15
C GLY A 276 -3.10 -0.02 -8.68
N ILE A 277 -4.15 0.20 -7.90
CA ILE A 277 -5.20 1.18 -8.12
C ILE A 277 -4.81 2.47 -7.41
N ARG A 278 -5.01 3.62 -8.06
CA ARG A 278 -4.76 4.92 -7.44
C ARG A 278 -5.70 5.09 -6.26
N THR A 279 -5.15 5.50 -5.12
CA THR A 279 -5.89 5.58 -3.86
C THR A 279 -5.58 6.91 -3.18
N PRO A 280 -6.62 7.70 -2.87
CA PRO A 280 -6.48 8.84 -2.00
C PRO A 280 -5.85 8.49 -0.66
N LEU A 281 -4.88 9.30 -0.20
CA LEU A 281 -4.22 9.14 1.09
C LEU A 281 -4.31 10.43 1.90
N ASP A 282 -4.79 10.32 3.13
CA ASP A 282 -4.71 11.36 4.15
C ASP A 282 -3.24 11.64 4.48
N LEU A 283 -2.87 12.93 4.54
CA LEU A 283 -1.53 13.32 4.99
C LEU A 283 -1.64 14.24 6.18
N ILE A 284 -0.75 14.08 7.15
CA ILE A 284 -0.78 14.82 8.40
C ILE A 284 0.24 15.94 8.32
N SER A 285 -0.19 17.18 8.54
CA SER A 285 0.75 18.26 8.77
C SER A 285 1.17 18.27 10.23
N VAL A 286 2.46 18.06 10.48
CA VAL A 286 3.07 18.14 11.80
C VAL A 286 3.85 19.44 11.89
N THR A 287 3.60 20.21 12.95
CA THR A 287 4.26 21.49 13.21
C THR A 287 5.02 21.46 14.53
N GLN A 288 6.20 22.04 14.53
CA GLN A 288 7.01 22.31 15.71
C GLN A 288 7.72 23.66 15.56
N GLY A 289 7.24 24.66 16.28
CA GLY A 289 7.59 26.05 15.99
C GLY A 289 7.06 26.47 14.62
N GLU A 290 7.93 27.07 13.80
CA GLU A 290 7.62 27.47 12.42
C GLU A 290 7.82 26.33 11.41
N GLU A 291 8.44 25.21 11.83
CA GLU A 291 8.66 24.09 10.92
C GLU A 291 7.38 23.28 10.73
N ARG A 292 7.04 23.01 9.45
CA ARG A 292 5.95 22.14 9.04
C ARG A 292 6.50 21.04 8.13
N HIS A 293 6.19 19.80 8.44
CA HIS A 293 6.45 18.65 7.57
C HIS A 293 5.22 17.76 7.47
N LEU A 294 5.21 16.91 6.45
CA LEU A 294 4.16 15.92 6.25
C LEU A 294 4.55 14.60 6.89
N SER A 295 3.58 13.96 7.52
CA SER A 295 3.65 12.58 7.98
C SER A 295 2.54 11.78 7.31
N PHE A 296 2.86 10.57 6.87
CA PHE A 296 1.92 9.67 6.21
C PHE A 296 1.66 8.41 7.03
N LEU A 297 2.54 8.08 7.99
CA LEU A 297 2.51 6.80 8.72
C LEU A 297 2.09 6.99 10.18
N SER A 298 2.91 7.62 11.01
CA SER A 298 2.70 7.68 12.46
C SER A 298 3.50 8.73 13.23
N GLN A 299 3.04 9.06 14.43
CA GLN A 299 3.70 9.98 15.38
C GLN A 299 3.67 9.37 16.78
N ALA A 300 4.84 9.26 17.41
CA ALA A 300 5.01 8.55 18.68
C ALA A 300 5.70 9.40 19.76
N LEU A 301 5.20 9.26 20.99
CA LEU A 301 5.87 9.66 22.22
C LEU A 301 5.77 8.50 23.23
N GLY A 302 6.84 8.29 24.01
CA GLY A 302 6.88 7.26 25.04
C GLY A 302 7.47 5.94 24.55
N ILE A 303 6.93 4.80 24.99
CA ILE A 303 7.59 3.50 24.80
C ILE A 303 7.89 3.18 23.32
N VAL A 304 6.98 3.56 22.40
CA VAL A 304 7.15 3.33 20.96
C VAL A 304 8.36 4.10 20.42
N ALA A 305 8.44 5.40 20.70
CA ALA A 305 9.59 6.22 20.31
C ALA A 305 10.90 5.76 20.98
N GLU A 306 10.84 5.26 22.21
CA GLU A 306 12.01 4.77 22.94
C GLU A 306 12.60 3.49 22.36
N PHE A 307 11.78 2.51 21.96
CA PHE A 307 12.33 1.32 21.34
C PHE A 307 12.67 1.55 19.87
N ASP A 308 12.04 2.50 19.20
CA ASP A 308 12.31 2.80 17.80
C ASP A 308 13.61 3.61 17.65
N LEU A 309 13.71 4.75 18.33
CA LEU A 309 14.88 5.64 18.27
C LEU A 309 15.95 5.29 19.30
N GLY A 310 15.54 4.93 20.53
CA GLY A 310 16.48 4.61 21.60
C GLY A 310 17.28 3.32 21.37
N THR A 311 16.92 2.48 20.38
CA THR A 311 17.66 1.26 20.02
C THR A 311 18.43 1.38 18.71
N GLU A 312 18.62 2.58 18.15
CA GLU A 312 19.35 2.73 16.88
C GLU A 312 20.80 2.23 16.93
N HIS A 313 21.46 2.38 18.08
CA HIS A 313 22.79 1.83 18.32
C HIS A 313 22.84 0.28 18.24
N LEU A 314 21.67 -0.38 18.24
CA LEU A 314 21.48 -1.83 18.10
C LEU A 314 21.01 -2.25 16.70
N ARG A 315 21.15 -1.40 15.66
CA ARG A 315 20.77 -1.72 14.27
C ARG A 315 21.36 -3.05 13.74
N TRP A 316 22.48 -3.51 14.30
CA TRP A 316 23.07 -4.81 13.98
C TRP A 316 22.14 -6.00 14.29
N MET A 317 21.19 -5.86 15.22
CA MET A 317 20.20 -6.89 15.57
C MET A 317 19.04 -7.01 14.56
N GLY A 318 18.96 -6.13 13.55
CA GLY A 318 17.80 -6.05 12.66
C GLY A 318 16.53 -5.72 13.43
N GLY A 319 15.40 -6.36 13.09
CA GLY A 319 14.10 -6.12 13.73
C GLY A 319 14.04 -6.52 15.21
N THR A 320 14.90 -7.43 15.68
CA THR A 320 14.90 -7.90 17.08
C THR A 320 15.21 -6.79 18.08
N ARG A 321 15.86 -5.70 17.65
CA ARG A 321 16.11 -4.52 18.50
C ARG A 321 14.83 -3.91 19.07
N PHE A 322 13.73 -3.95 18.31
CA PHE A 322 12.45 -3.41 18.73
C PHE A 322 11.84 -4.23 19.86
N VAL A 323 11.89 -5.56 19.76
CA VAL A 323 11.43 -6.49 20.81
C VAL A 323 12.24 -6.29 22.07
N TYR A 324 13.58 -6.20 21.96
CA TYR A 324 14.45 -5.93 23.10
C TYR A 324 14.11 -4.60 23.79
N GLY A 325 14.01 -3.51 23.02
CA GLY A 325 13.67 -2.19 23.55
C GLY A 325 12.30 -2.19 24.25
N PHE A 326 11.29 -2.79 23.62
CA PHE A 326 9.95 -2.89 24.19
C PHE A 326 9.93 -3.64 25.53
N VAL A 327 10.58 -4.82 25.61
CA VAL A 327 10.62 -5.61 26.84
C VAL A 327 11.31 -4.84 27.96
N MET A 328 12.48 -4.26 27.69
CA MET A 328 13.25 -3.54 28.69
C MET A 328 12.49 -2.33 29.24
N LYS A 329 11.86 -1.54 28.36
CA LYS A 329 11.13 -0.32 28.74
C LYS A 329 9.80 -0.64 29.43
N SER A 330 9.12 -1.71 29.02
CA SER A 330 7.90 -2.21 29.66
C SER A 330 8.16 -2.67 31.10
N LEU A 331 9.27 -3.39 31.34
CA LEU A 331 9.66 -3.83 32.69
C LEU A 331 9.99 -2.65 33.61
N GLN A 332 10.62 -1.61 33.06
CA GLN A 332 10.92 -0.37 33.77
C GLN A 332 9.67 0.46 34.08
N LYS A 333 8.55 0.25 33.36
CA LYS A 333 7.35 1.10 33.39
C LYS A 333 7.71 2.59 33.28
N LYS A 334 8.59 2.94 32.34
CA LYS A 334 8.97 4.33 32.12
C LYS A 334 7.72 5.13 31.73
N ILE A 335 7.52 6.28 32.36
CA ILE A 335 6.40 7.21 32.12
C ILE A 335 6.90 8.48 31.43
N PHE A 336 5.97 9.17 30.77
CA PHE A 336 6.23 10.32 29.92
C PHE A 336 5.16 11.40 30.16
N PRO A 337 5.27 12.16 31.26
CA PRO A 337 4.30 13.21 31.56
C PRO A 337 4.10 14.19 30.39
N CYS A 338 2.86 14.48 30.02
CA CYS A 338 2.52 15.47 28.99
C CYS A 338 1.07 15.95 29.10
N ASP A 339 0.77 17.11 28.48
CA ASP A 339 -0.60 17.48 28.13
C ASP A 339 -0.90 17.08 26.69
N ILE A 340 -2.11 16.57 26.47
CA ILE A 340 -2.62 16.24 25.15
C ILE A 340 -3.93 17.01 24.95
N ALA A 341 -3.92 17.94 23.99
CA ALA A 341 -5.13 18.62 23.54
C ALA A 341 -5.59 17.99 22.22
N VAL A 342 -6.87 17.64 22.08
CA VAL A 342 -7.36 16.79 20.98
C VAL A 342 -8.67 17.32 20.40
N LYS A 343 -8.79 17.27 19.08
CA LYS A 343 -10.07 17.36 18.36
C LYS A 343 -10.60 15.96 18.07
N VAL A 344 -11.41 15.42 18.97
CA VAL A 344 -11.98 14.07 18.88
C VAL A 344 -13.12 14.04 17.86
N VAL A 345 -13.13 13.00 17.02
CA VAL A 345 -14.26 12.63 16.14
C VAL A 345 -15.13 11.59 16.83
N THR A 346 -14.50 10.55 17.37
CA THR A 346 -15.15 9.54 18.20
C THR A 346 -14.10 8.80 19.04
N ASP A 347 -14.47 8.46 20.27
CA ASP A 347 -13.68 7.69 21.23
C ASP A 347 -14.37 6.39 21.66
N ASP A 348 -15.57 6.11 21.11
CA ASP A 348 -16.28 4.86 21.33
C ASP A 348 -15.82 3.79 20.33
N LYS A 349 -15.25 2.70 20.85
CA LYS A 349 -14.73 1.59 20.03
C LYS A 349 -15.80 0.91 19.19
N GLU A 350 -17.03 0.81 19.66
CA GLU A 350 -18.10 0.18 18.87
C GLU A 350 -18.58 1.10 17.73
N ASP A 351 -18.58 2.41 17.98
CA ASP A 351 -18.81 3.47 17.00
C ASP A 351 -17.74 3.48 15.89
N ILE A 352 -16.47 3.29 16.26
CA ILE A 352 -15.34 3.14 15.34
C ILE A 352 -15.49 1.89 14.48
N LYS A 353 -15.79 0.73 15.09
CA LYS A 353 -16.04 -0.52 14.34
C LYS A 353 -17.20 -0.38 13.36
N ARG A 354 -18.27 0.33 13.74
CA ARG A 354 -19.43 0.57 12.87
C ARG A 354 -19.05 1.41 11.65
N ARG A 355 -18.41 2.56 11.84
CA ARG A 355 -17.92 3.41 10.74
C ARG A 355 -16.96 2.68 9.80
N TYR A 356 -16.06 1.87 10.35
CA TYR A 356 -15.15 1.08 9.55
C TYR A 356 -15.91 0.09 8.64
N ARG A 357 -16.91 -0.62 9.16
CA ARG A 357 -17.74 -1.53 8.36
C ARG A 357 -18.53 -0.78 7.27
N GLU A 358 -19.14 0.35 7.62
CA GLU A 358 -19.85 1.20 6.66
C GLU A 358 -18.93 1.64 5.50
N ALA A 359 -17.69 2.04 5.81
CA ALA A 359 -16.70 2.38 4.79
C ALA A 359 -16.32 1.17 3.90
N MET A 360 -16.25 -0.03 4.45
CA MET A 360 -15.99 -1.25 3.68
C MET A 360 -17.13 -1.61 2.72
N GLU A 361 -18.37 -1.30 3.08
CA GLU A 361 -19.56 -1.54 2.26
C GLU A 361 -19.70 -0.53 1.11
N VAL A 362 -19.38 0.75 1.35
CA VAL A 362 -19.47 1.83 0.33
C VAL A 362 -18.42 1.67 -0.78
N GLY A 363 -17.20 1.23 -0.42
CA GLY A 363 -16.10 1.06 -1.38
C GLY A 363 -15.62 2.37 -2.04
N SER A 364 -14.99 2.26 -3.21
CA SER A 364 -14.31 3.40 -3.89
C SER A 364 -15.24 4.39 -4.62
N THR A 365 -16.56 4.36 -4.41
CA THR A 365 -17.52 4.83 -5.41
C THR A 365 -17.78 6.35 -5.48
N SER A 366 -17.35 7.15 -4.49
CA SER A 366 -17.81 8.55 -4.38
C SER A 366 -16.74 9.65 -4.33
N GLU A 367 -15.45 9.34 -4.18
CA GLU A 367 -14.49 10.36 -3.71
C GLU A 367 -13.43 10.81 -4.73
N GLU A 368 -13.17 10.04 -5.78
CA GLU A 368 -12.32 10.48 -6.91
C GLU A 368 -12.96 11.71 -7.60
N SER A 369 -14.30 11.75 -7.66
CA SER A 369 -15.10 12.88 -8.14
C SER A 369 -15.10 14.11 -7.22
N LEU A 370 -14.79 13.98 -5.92
CA LEU A 370 -14.69 15.11 -5.00
C LEU A 370 -13.36 15.85 -5.13
N ARG A 371 -12.27 15.13 -5.42
CA ARG A 371 -10.95 15.73 -5.68
C ARG A 371 -10.94 16.58 -6.95
N GLU A 372 -11.61 16.11 -8.00
CA GLU A 372 -11.73 16.81 -9.29
C GLU A 372 -12.39 18.20 -9.15
N ASN A 373 -13.22 18.41 -8.12
CA ASN A 373 -13.94 19.68 -7.89
C ASN A 373 -13.21 20.67 -6.96
N SER A 374 -12.04 20.32 -6.42
CA SER A 374 -11.26 21.19 -5.53
C SER A 374 -10.18 21.96 -6.29
N SER A 375 -9.89 23.21 -5.87
CA SER A 375 -8.79 23.97 -6.47
C SER A 375 -7.45 23.33 -6.13
N LEU A 376 -6.83 22.66 -7.11
CA LEU A 376 -5.52 22.01 -6.97
C LEU A 376 -4.34 23.01 -7.10
N GLU A 377 -4.61 24.31 -7.13
CA GLU A 377 -3.59 25.35 -7.23
C GLU A 377 -2.97 25.70 -5.87
N GLY A 378 -1.68 26.04 -5.90
CA GLY A 378 -0.92 26.52 -4.74
C GLY A 378 -0.15 25.45 -3.98
N GLY A 379 0.51 25.89 -2.91
CA GLY A 379 1.31 25.06 -2.02
C GLY A 379 0.44 24.17 -1.12
N LEU A 380 1.00 23.75 0.02
CA LEU A 380 0.25 22.96 0.99
C LEU A 380 -1.05 23.66 1.42
N PRO A 381 -2.10 22.90 1.78
CA PRO A 381 -3.30 23.48 2.38
C PRO A 381 -2.95 24.31 3.62
N GLU A 382 -3.69 25.39 3.87
CA GLU A 382 -3.51 26.18 5.10
C GLU A 382 -3.86 25.35 6.34
N LEU A 383 -3.22 25.67 7.47
CA LEU A 383 -3.46 24.96 8.72
C LEU A 383 -4.80 25.42 9.31
N LYS A 384 -5.76 24.50 9.47
CA LYS A 384 -7.09 24.81 10.03
C LYS A 384 -7.00 25.18 11.51
N TYR A 385 -6.06 24.57 12.23
CA TYR A 385 -5.92 24.69 13.68
C TYR A 385 -4.67 25.47 14.12
N GLY A 386 -4.01 26.18 13.20
CA GLY A 386 -2.75 26.88 13.47
C GLY A 386 -1.56 25.93 13.65
N ASN A 387 -0.49 26.42 14.28
CA ASN A 387 0.74 25.69 14.57
C ASN A 387 0.88 25.37 16.08
N SER A 388 1.97 24.69 16.47
CA SER A 388 2.25 24.30 17.86
C SER A 388 2.48 25.47 18.82
N SER A 389 2.84 26.65 18.33
CA SER A 389 3.15 27.88 19.10
C SER A 389 1.93 28.78 19.29
N ASP A 390 0.90 28.64 18.46
CA ASP A 390 -0.35 29.40 18.55
C ASP A 390 -1.14 29.02 19.81
N PRO A 391 -2.06 29.86 20.30
CA PRO A 391 -3.02 29.46 21.33
C PRO A 391 -3.78 28.19 20.96
N LEU A 392 -4.15 27.37 21.95
CA LEU A 392 -4.94 26.17 21.71
C LEU A 392 -6.29 26.54 21.04
N PRO A 393 -6.70 25.83 19.98
CA PRO A 393 -7.99 26.08 19.35
C PRO A 393 -9.16 25.84 20.31
N GLN A 394 -10.24 26.60 20.13
CA GLN A 394 -11.43 26.47 20.95
C GLN A 394 -12.13 25.12 20.73
N GLY A 395 -12.63 24.50 21.81
CA GLY A 395 -13.41 23.27 21.76
C GLY A 395 -12.59 21.98 21.64
N TRP A 396 -11.26 22.07 21.80
CA TRP A 396 -10.41 20.89 21.96
C TRP A 396 -10.51 20.36 23.39
N GLU A 397 -10.53 19.05 23.53
CA GLU A 397 -10.46 18.36 24.82
C GLU A 397 -9.02 18.40 25.31
N VAL A 398 -8.78 18.84 26.55
CA VAL A 398 -7.43 18.93 27.13
C VAL A 398 -7.30 17.92 28.26
N GLU A 399 -6.37 17.00 28.10
CA GLU A 399 -6.09 15.93 29.05
C GLU A 399 -4.69 16.09 29.62
N GLN A 400 -4.59 15.97 30.95
CA GLN A 400 -3.31 15.96 31.65
C GLN A 400 -2.92 14.50 31.90
N HIS A 401 -1.76 14.09 31.39
CA HIS A 401 -1.27 12.74 31.53
C HIS A 401 0.04 12.72 32.31
N ASP A 402 -0.03 12.53 33.63
CA ASP A 402 1.17 12.45 34.48
C ASP A 402 1.87 11.08 34.40
N ASN A 403 1.15 10.02 34.00
CA ASN A 403 1.64 8.64 34.01
C ASN A 403 1.57 7.95 32.64
N LEU A 404 1.55 8.73 31.55
CA LEU A 404 1.50 8.20 30.19
C LEU A 404 2.66 7.24 29.95
N GLY A 405 2.40 6.01 29.52
CA GLY A 405 3.44 5.09 29.06
C GLY A 405 3.65 5.13 27.56
N SER A 406 2.57 5.35 26.81
CA SER A 406 2.58 5.38 25.35
C SER A 406 1.56 6.36 24.81
N PHE A 407 2.01 7.22 23.91
CA PHE A 407 1.19 7.90 22.92
C PHE A 407 1.63 7.42 21.54
N TYR A 408 0.68 6.97 20.73
CA TYR A 408 0.96 6.64 19.34
C TYR A 408 -0.23 6.99 18.47
N CYS A 409 -0.02 7.85 17.48
CA CYS A 409 -1.03 8.20 16.51
C CYS A 409 -0.60 7.70 15.13
N GLY A 410 -1.51 7.13 14.37
CA GLY A 410 -1.23 6.55 13.06
C GLY A 410 -2.28 6.92 12.03
N ASN A 411 -1.84 6.94 10.78
CA ASN A 411 -2.69 7.20 9.60
C ASN A 411 -2.86 5.93 8.74
N MET A 412 -2.05 4.91 9.00
CA MET A 412 -2.09 3.61 8.32
C MET A 412 -2.24 2.48 9.32
N SER A 413 -2.72 1.31 8.87
CA SER A 413 -3.00 0.20 9.80
C SER A 413 -1.73 -0.53 10.25
N TRP A 414 -0.85 -0.89 9.31
CA TRP A 414 0.38 -1.65 9.59
C TRP A 414 1.57 -0.71 9.80
N MET A 415 2.21 -0.81 10.96
CA MET A 415 3.45 -0.07 11.28
C MET A 415 4.72 -0.81 10.85
N GLY A 416 4.54 -2.01 10.32
CA GLY A 416 5.59 -2.90 9.86
C GLY A 416 5.02 -4.30 9.62
N ALA A 417 5.87 -5.21 9.15
CA ALA A 417 5.47 -6.59 8.94
C ALA A 417 5.04 -7.23 10.28
N ASP A 418 3.87 -7.85 10.31
CA ASP A 418 3.22 -8.44 11.50
C ASP A 418 2.77 -7.43 12.58
N VAL A 419 2.80 -6.11 12.32
CA VAL A 419 2.45 -5.06 13.30
C VAL A 419 1.24 -4.25 12.85
N ASP A 420 0.05 -4.84 12.91
CA ASP A 420 -1.24 -4.16 12.65
C ASP A 420 -1.70 -3.39 13.91
N TYR A 421 -1.21 -2.16 14.05
CA TYR A 421 -1.40 -1.37 15.28
C TYR A 421 -2.69 -0.56 15.26
N PHE A 422 -3.11 -0.09 14.07
CA PHE A 422 -4.29 0.75 13.87
C PHE A 422 -5.30 0.06 12.93
N PRO A 423 -5.93 -1.04 13.37
CA PRO A 423 -6.73 -1.89 12.50
C PRO A 423 -7.99 -1.20 11.96
N ALA A 424 -8.41 -0.06 12.55
CA ALA A 424 -9.54 0.74 12.08
C ALA A 424 -9.14 1.92 11.17
N ALA A 425 -7.84 2.08 10.86
CA ALA A 425 -7.37 3.14 9.98
C ALA A 425 -7.93 2.98 8.57
N LEU A 426 -8.21 4.10 7.92
CA LEU A 426 -8.67 4.16 6.53
C LEU A 426 -7.77 5.15 5.77
N PRO A 427 -7.59 4.97 4.46
CA PRO A 427 -6.68 5.82 3.71
C PRO A 427 -7.22 7.24 3.48
N ASN A 428 -8.53 7.47 3.61
CA ASN A 428 -9.15 8.74 3.24
C ASN A 428 -10.39 9.10 4.08
N ASP A 429 -10.41 8.82 5.38
CA ASP A 429 -11.57 9.13 6.24
C ASP A 429 -11.47 10.51 6.92
N GLY A 430 -10.40 11.25 6.68
CA GLY A 430 -10.14 12.55 7.30
C GLY A 430 -9.86 12.43 8.79
N CYS A 431 -9.38 11.27 9.24
CA CYS A 431 -9.08 10.99 10.64
C CYS A 431 -7.68 10.40 10.81
N MET A 432 -7.12 10.61 11.99
CA MET A 432 -6.00 9.84 12.49
C MET A 432 -6.50 8.91 13.60
N ASP A 433 -5.82 7.78 13.76
CA ASP A 433 -6.10 6.81 14.81
C ASP A 433 -5.12 7.05 15.96
N MET A 434 -5.62 7.60 17.07
CA MET A 434 -4.85 7.94 18.26
C MET A 434 -4.98 6.85 19.32
N VAL A 435 -3.85 6.36 19.82
CA VAL A 435 -3.77 5.43 20.93
C VAL A 435 -3.00 6.04 22.11
N THR A 436 -3.61 5.99 23.29
CA THR A 436 -2.93 6.31 24.55
C THR A 436 -3.02 5.14 25.54
N ILE A 437 -1.95 4.94 26.31
CA ILE A 437 -1.87 3.92 27.36
C ILE A 437 -1.27 4.56 28.61
N ASP A 438 -2.05 4.59 29.68
CA ASP A 438 -1.60 5.04 31.01
C ASP A 438 -0.97 3.86 31.77
N TYR A 439 0.28 4.03 32.22
CA TYR A 439 1.01 2.98 32.93
C TYR A 439 0.70 2.91 34.42
N SER A 440 0.04 3.89 35.02
CA SER A 440 -0.38 3.81 36.43
C SER A 440 -1.26 2.59 36.68
N ASN A 441 -2.13 2.26 35.72
CA ASN A 441 -3.14 1.20 35.83
C ASN A 441 -2.70 -0.15 35.23
N LEU A 442 -1.47 -0.27 34.73
CA LEU A 442 -0.95 -1.50 34.11
C LEU A 442 -0.01 -2.28 35.03
N SER A 443 -0.23 -3.58 35.18
CA SER A 443 0.81 -4.48 35.68
C SER A 443 1.94 -4.66 34.65
N ARG A 444 3.13 -5.05 35.09
CA ARG A 444 4.25 -5.36 34.18
C ARG A 444 3.90 -6.48 33.20
N LEU A 445 3.11 -7.46 33.63
CA LEU A 445 2.65 -8.55 32.77
C LEU A 445 1.72 -8.02 31.67
N GLN A 446 0.75 -7.15 32.01
CA GLN A 446 -0.11 -6.50 31.02
C GLN A 446 0.69 -5.63 30.05
N ALA A 447 1.70 -4.90 30.55
CA ALA A 447 2.59 -4.11 29.68
C ALA A 447 3.31 -5.01 28.67
N LEU A 448 3.88 -6.13 29.10
CA LEU A 448 4.54 -7.09 28.21
C LEU A 448 3.57 -7.78 27.23
N GLN A 449 2.27 -7.83 27.54
CA GLN A 449 1.25 -8.41 26.67
C GLN A 449 0.82 -7.48 25.52
N LEU A 450 1.17 -6.18 25.54
CA LEU A 450 0.79 -5.23 24.49
C LEU A 450 1.30 -5.64 23.11
N MET A 451 2.59 -5.98 22.99
CA MET A 451 3.19 -6.38 21.70
C MET A 451 2.58 -7.69 21.15
N PRO A 452 2.49 -8.79 21.92
CA PRO A 452 1.76 -9.98 21.47
C PRO A 452 0.29 -9.71 21.10
N ALA A 453 -0.38 -8.77 21.78
CA ALA A 453 -1.74 -8.40 21.45
C ALA A 453 -1.87 -7.67 20.11
N VAL A 454 -0.83 -6.93 19.68
CA VAL A 454 -0.79 -6.35 18.32
C VAL A 454 -0.65 -7.47 17.30
N GLU A 455 0.33 -8.36 17.47
CA GLU A 455 0.60 -9.47 16.54
C GLU A 455 -0.61 -10.40 16.35
N ASN A 456 -1.39 -10.64 17.40
CA ASN A 456 -2.57 -11.51 17.34
C ASN A 456 -3.90 -10.77 17.08
N GLY A 457 -3.86 -9.45 16.84
CA GLY A 457 -5.01 -8.63 16.50
C GLY A 457 -6.02 -8.43 17.65
N LYS A 458 -5.59 -8.51 18.91
CA LYS A 458 -6.42 -8.26 20.10
C LYS A 458 -6.18 -6.88 20.73
N PHE A 459 -5.15 -6.16 20.29
CA PHE A 459 -4.72 -4.89 20.88
C PHE A 459 -5.84 -3.86 20.97
N PHE A 460 -6.59 -3.67 19.88
CA PHE A 460 -7.73 -2.74 19.81
C PHE A 460 -8.77 -2.99 20.92
N GLY A 461 -9.05 -4.25 21.25
CA GLY A 461 -10.06 -4.64 22.23
C GLY A 461 -9.61 -4.58 23.69
N LEU A 462 -8.34 -4.30 23.98
CA LEU A 462 -7.86 -4.25 25.36
C LEU A 462 -8.47 -3.07 26.13
N PRO A 463 -8.91 -3.26 27.40
CA PRO A 463 -9.62 -2.23 28.16
C PRO A 463 -8.73 -1.06 28.57
N TYR A 464 -7.42 -1.24 28.59
CA TYR A 464 -6.42 -0.23 28.95
C TYR A 464 -5.74 0.41 27.72
N VAL A 465 -6.22 0.09 26.52
CA VAL A 465 -5.84 0.77 25.27
C VAL A 465 -6.95 1.77 24.98
N ASN A 466 -6.69 3.06 25.16
CA ASN A 466 -7.62 4.10 24.73
C ASN A 466 -7.38 4.35 23.23
N TYR A 467 -8.39 4.11 22.40
CA TYR A 467 -8.30 4.22 20.95
C TYR A 467 -9.35 5.22 20.47
N ARG A 468 -8.92 6.27 19.76
CA ARG A 468 -9.79 7.37 19.31
C ARG A 468 -9.54 7.68 17.84
N LYS A 469 -10.59 8.11 17.15
CA LYS A 469 -10.49 8.80 15.86
C LYS A 469 -10.43 10.31 16.12
N VAL A 470 -9.43 10.98 15.56
CA VAL A 470 -9.15 12.40 15.82
C VAL A 470 -8.85 13.15 14.53
N GLU A 471 -9.20 14.43 14.43
CA GLU A 471 -8.83 15.28 13.28
C GLU A 471 -7.50 15.99 13.49
N ALA A 472 -7.19 16.32 14.75
CA ALA A 472 -6.02 17.09 15.11
C ALA A 472 -5.71 16.91 16.60
N TYR A 473 -4.45 17.14 16.96
CA TYR A 473 -4.02 17.14 18.35
C TYR A 473 -2.76 17.96 18.56
N ARG A 474 -2.48 18.31 19.81
CA ARG A 474 -1.23 18.94 20.27
C ARG A 474 -0.74 18.20 21.49
N ILE A 475 0.54 17.85 21.49
CA ILE A 475 1.21 17.29 22.67
C ILE A 475 2.18 18.32 23.22
N THR A 476 2.18 18.48 24.54
CA THR A 476 3.13 19.32 25.28
C THR A 476 3.81 18.46 26.34
N PRO A 477 5.04 17.97 26.09
CA PRO A 477 5.80 17.22 27.09
C PRO A 477 6.01 18.02 28.38
N LYS A 478 5.94 17.34 29.53
CA LYS A 478 6.10 17.93 30.87
C LYS A 478 7.21 17.25 31.66
N ASN A 479 7.78 18.02 32.59
CA ASN A 479 8.71 17.54 33.62
C ASN A 479 9.93 16.75 33.08
N GLN A 480 10.28 16.97 31.81
CA GLN A 480 11.36 16.29 31.10
C GLN A 480 12.00 17.28 30.13
N SER A 481 13.32 17.38 30.15
CA SER A 481 14.08 18.27 29.26
C SER A 481 14.54 17.58 27.97
N ASP A 482 14.50 16.24 27.93
CA ASP A 482 14.91 15.44 26.78
C ASP A 482 14.09 14.15 26.71
N GLY A 483 14.02 13.58 25.51
CA GLY A 483 13.28 12.38 25.20
C GLY A 483 13.24 12.10 23.70
N TYR A 484 12.39 11.16 23.32
CA TYR A 484 12.20 10.76 21.94
C TYR A 484 10.78 11.08 21.49
N ILE A 485 10.69 11.86 20.41
CA ILE A 485 9.48 11.99 19.59
C ILE A 485 9.88 11.46 18.20
N SER A 486 9.09 10.53 17.69
CA SER A 486 9.28 9.92 16.37
C SER A 486 8.13 10.34 15.47
N ILE A 487 8.44 10.89 14.29
CA ILE A 487 7.47 11.18 13.23
C ILE A 487 7.88 10.35 12.01
N ASP A 488 7.05 9.40 11.61
CA ASP A 488 7.33 8.39 10.56
C ASP A 488 8.66 7.64 10.75
N GLY A 489 9.09 7.45 12.00
CA GLY A 489 10.38 6.81 12.34
C GLY A 489 11.56 7.78 12.45
N GLU A 490 11.37 9.06 12.13
CA GLU A 490 12.41 10.08 12.18
C GLU A 490 12.38 10.86 13.50
N ARG A 491 13.56 11.10 14.10
CA ARG A 491 13.67 11.87 15.35
C ARG A 491 13.41 13.35 15.08
N VAL A 492 12.50 13.94 15.85
CA VAL A 492 12.30 15.40 15.94
C VAL A 492 12.72 15.93 17.31
N PRO A 493 12.95 17.26 17.46
CA PRO A 493 13.21 17.86 18.76
C PRO A 493 12.16 17.48 19.81
N PHE A 494 12.63 17.25 21.05
CA PHE A 494 11.75 16.93 22.17
C PHE A 494 11.09 18.20 22.70
N GLY A 495 9.86 18.47 22.27
CA GLY A 495 9.11 19.65 22.64
C GLY A 495 7.68 19.61 22.15
N PRO A 496 6.91 20.69 22.35
CA PRO A 496 5.53 20.75 21.88
C PRO A 496 5.44 20.55 20.37
N PHE A 497 4.46 19.78 19.93
CA PHE A 497 4.17 19.62 18.50
C PHE A 497 2.66 19.49 18.29
N GLN A 498 2.20 19.91 17.12
CA GLN A 498 0.80 19.85 16.72
C GLN A 498 0.66 19.15 15.38
N ALA A 499 -0.35 18.28 15.28
CA ALA A 499 -0.68 17.52 14.09
C ALA A 499 -2.13 17.77 13.67
N GLU A 500 -2.36 17.90 12.36
CA GLU A 500 -3.70 17.92 11.78
C GLU A 500 -3.75 17.16 10.45
N VAL A 501 -4.84 16.44 10.22
CA VAL A 501 -5.04 15.61 9.03
C VAL A 501 -5.59 16.42 7.85
N HIS A 502 -5.03 16.19 6.68
CA HIS A 502 -5.48 16.72 5.40
C HIS A 502 -6.09 15.59 4.59
N ARG A 503 -7.42 15.56 4.57
CA ARG A 503 -8.17 14.48 3.94
C ARG A 503 -7.80 14.35 2.46
N GLY A 504 -7.30 13.19 2.06
CA GLY A 504 -7.00 12.87 0.68
C GLY A 504 -6.05 13.87 0.05
N LEU A 505 -5.02 14.32 0.75
CA LEU A 505 -4.02 15.22 0.17
C LEU A 505 -3.04 14.48 -0.75
N GLY A 506 -2.60 13.28 -0.36
CA GLY A 506 -1.63 12.46 -1.08
C GLY A 506 -2.29 11.40 -1.96
N THR A 507 -1.52 10.76 -2.84
CA THR A 507 -2.01 9.60 -3.61
C THR A 507 -1.01 8.47 -3.53
N VAL A 508 -1.51 7.24 -3.42
CA VAL A 508 -0.73 6.00 -3.40
C VAL A 508 -1.29 4.98 -4.38
N LEU A 509 -0.59 3.86 -4.56
CA LEU A 509 -1.14 2.68 -5.23
C LEU A 509 -1.48 1.62 -4.18
N SER A 510 -2.72 1.12 -4.20
CA SER A 510 -3.17 0.03 -3.32
C SER A 510 -3.84 -1.09 -4.11
N VAL A 511 -4.09 -2.23 -3.46
CA VAL A 511 -4.78 -3.37 -4.08
C VAL A 511 -6.27 -3.07 -4.31
N SER A 512 -6.93 -2.47 -3.32
CA SER A 512 -8.39 -2.30 -3.30
C SER A 512 -8.87 -0.95 -3.83
N GLY A 513 -8.04 0.10 -3.76
CA GLY A 513 -8.41 1.44 -4.18
C GLY A 513 -9.01 2.33 -3.09
N TYR A 514 -9.37 1.78 -1.91
CA TYR A 514 -10.14 2.52 -0.90
C TYR A 514 -9.93 2.07 0.55
N ARG A 515 -9.19 0.98 0.80
CA ARG A 515 -8.92 0.47 2.16
C ARG A 515 -7.47 0.05 2.31
N TYR A 516 -7.05 -0.15 3.55
CA TYR A 516 -5.83 -0.88 3.85
C TYR A 516 -6.09 -2.39 3.87
N GLU A 517 -5.08 -3.17 3.50
CA GLU A 517 -5.16 -4.63 3.50
C GLU A 517 -4.88 -5.18 4.92
N THR A 518 -5.86 -4.98 5.80
CA THR A 518 -5.87 -5.43 7.20
C THR A 518 -7.12 -6.30 7.48
N PRO A 519 -7.07 -7.22 8.45
CA PRO A 519 -8.26 -7.89 8.98
C PRO A 519 -9.33 -6.95 9.56
N GLY A 520 -9.00 -5.70 9.88
CA GLY A 520 -9.91 -4.74 10.51
C GLY A 520 -10.00 -4.88 12.04
N PRO A 521 -10.70 -3.95 12.73
CA PRO A 521 -10.78 -3.93 14.19
C PRO A 521 -11.66 -5.08 14.71
N ARG A 522 -11.15 -5.84 15.68
CA ARG A 522 -11.84 -6.99 16.31
C ARG A 522 -12.47 -6.63 17.66
#